data_AF-A0A520WW00-F1
#
_entry.id   AF-A0A520WW00-F1
#
_cell.length_a   1.000
_cell.length_b   1.000
_cell.length_c   1.000
_cell.angle_alpha   90.00
_cell.angle_beta   90.00
_cell.angle_gamma   90.00
#
_symmetry.space_group_name_H-M   'P 1'
#
loop_
_entity.id
_entity.type
_entity.pdbx_description
1 polymer ?
#
loop_
_entity_poly.entity_id
_entity_poly.type
_entity_poly.pdbx_seq_one_letter_code
_entity_poly.pdbx_strand_id
1 'polypeptide(L)' 'APGGMALIADYMRQDAPLMRALFRSSVQLLDGVKDTQPSADGAVEKLLAEIFADAELLDRIHTATGTISLWRGIKKGNAQ' A
#
# COMPACT_ATOMS: atom_id res chain seq x y z
N ALA A 1 -3.99 21.53 10.93
CA ALA A 1 -2.63 22.09 10.86
C ALA A 1 -2.06 21.88 9.46
N PRO A 2 -1.32 22.84 8.89
CA PRO A 2 -0.42 22.54 7.76
C PRO A 2 0.57 21.44 8.19
N GLY A 3 0.90 20.50 7.29
CA GLY A 3 1.90 19.46 7.57
C GLY A 3 1.37 18.17 8.24
N GLY A 4 0.08 17.83 8.08
CA GLY A 4 -0.43 16.53 8.51
C GLY A 4 0.27 15.37 7.78
N MET A 5 0.67 14.34 8.51
CA MET A 5 1.35 13.14 8.01
C MET A 5 0.46 11.91 8.16
N ALA A 6 0.46 11.05 7.15
CA ALA A 6 -0.14 9.73 7.21
C ALA A 6 0.95 8.65 7.08
N LEU A 7 0.85 7.60 7.88
CA LEU A 7 1.65 6.38 7.75
C LEU A 7 0.70 5.23 7.43
N ILE A 8 0.99 4.49 6.36
CA ILE A 8 0.15 3.40 5.87
C ILE A 8 1.03 2.16 5.75
N ALA A 9 0.70 1.10 6.49
CA ALA A 9 1.38 -0.18 6.45
C ALA A 9 0.37 -1.27 6.10
N ASP A 10 0.45 -1.81 4.89
CA ASP A 10 -0.50 -2.81 4.40
C ASP A 10 0.10 -3.61 3.22
N TYR A 11 -0.58 -4.69 2.81
CA TYR A 11 -0.23 -5.53 1.67
C TYR A 11 -0.58 -4.84 0.35
N MET A 12 0.34 -4.01 -0.13
CA MET A 12 0.25 -3.31 -1.40
C MET A 12 0.71 -4.20 -2.57
N ARG A 13 1.08 -3.61 -3.72
CA ARG A 13 1.58 -4.37 -4.86
C ARG A 13 2.81 -5.18 -4.48
N GLN A 14 2.70 -6.49 -4.63
CA GLN A 14 3.80 -7.41 -4.36
C GLN A 14 4.76 -7.42 -5.55
N ASP A 15 6.04 -7.14 -5.30
CA ASP A 15 7.07 -7.02 -6.35
C ASP A 15 7.53 -8.38 -6.90
N ALA A 16 7.49 -9.44 -6.08
CA ALA A 16 7.95 -10.77 -6.46
C ALA A 16 6.78 -11.72 -6.88
N PRO A 17 6.91 -12.51 -7.96
CA PRO A 17 5.87 -13.46 -8.38
C PRO A 17 5.49 -14.49 -7.32
N LEU A 18 6.46 -14.94 -6.51
CA LEU A 18 6.23 -15.84 -5.38
C LEU A 18 5.40 -15.16 -4.28
N MET A 19 5.72 -13.92 -3.94
CA MET A 19 4.95 -13.16 -2.94
C MET A 19 3.54 -12.85 -3.44
N ARG A 20 3.37 -12.61 -4.74
CA ARG A 20 2.05 -12.51 -5.38
C ARG A 20 1.25 -13.80 -5.22
N ALA A 21 1.87 -14.97 -5.40
CA ALA A 21 1.19 -16.25 -5.25
C ALA A 21 0.78 -16.51 -3.79
N LEU A 22 1.69 -16.27 -2.83
CA LEU A 22 1.43 -16.43 -1.40
C LEU A 22 0.31 -15.51 -0.91
N PHE A 23 0.30 -14.25 -1.34
CA PHE A 23 -0.74 -13.29 -1.00
C PHE A 23 -2.13 -13.73 -1.53
N ARG A 24 -2.20 -14.16 -2.79
CA ARG A 24 -3.44 -14.69 -3.38
C ARG A 24 -3.94 -15.96 -2.70
N SER A 25 -3.04 -16.84 -2.27
CA SER A 25 -3.40 -18.11 -1.64
C SER A 25 -3.77 -18.00 -0.15
N SER A 26 -3.46 -16.88 0.50
CA SER A 26 -3.68 -16.71 1.94
C SER A 26 -4.65 -15.55 2.20
N VAL A 27 -4.19 -14.32 2.02
CA VAL A 27 -4.91 -13.10 2.37
C VAL A 27 -6.17 -12.95 1.52
N GLN A 28 -6.10 -13.10 0.20
CA GLN A 28 -7.30 -12.97 -0.65
C GLN A 28 -8.37 -14.05 -0.40
N LEU A 29 -7.95 -15.21 0.13
CA LEU A 29 -8.85 -16.30 0.50
C LEU A 29 -9.60 -16.00 1.81
N LEU A 30 -8.99 -15.22 2.71
CA LEU A 30 -9.56 -14.84 4.00
C LEU A 30 -10.36 -13.53 3.93
N ASP A 31 -9.81 -12.52 3.25
CA ASP A 31 -10.36 -11.15 3.19
C ASP A 31 -11.20 -10.89 1.94
N GLY A 32 -11.26 -11.87 1.03
CA GLY A 32 -12.01 -11.78 -0.22
C GLY A 32 -11.18 -11.17 -1.37
N VAL A 33 -11.20 -11.87 -2.51
CA VAL A 33 -10.46 -11.50 -3.73
C VAL A 33 -10.87 -10.11 -4.25
N LYS A 34 -12.17 -9.80 -4.20
CA LYS A 34 -12.70 -8.55 -4.78
C LYS A 34 -12.19 -7.30 -4.06
N ASP A 35 -11.99 -7.38 -2.75
CA ASP A 35 -11.62 -6.23 -1.93
C ASP A 35 -10.10 -6.00 -1.90
N THR A 36 -9.31 -7.03 -2.18
CA THR A 36 -7.83 -7.02 -2.07
C THR A 36 -7.10 -6.99 -3.42
N GLN A 37 -7.79 -7.31 -4.52
CA GLN A 37 -7.23 -7.24 -5.88
C GLN A 37 -6.76 -5.82 -6.27
N PRO A 38 -7.47 -4.72 -5.95
CA PRO A 38 -7.00 -3.37 -6.27
C PRO A 38 -5.65 -3.01 -5.62
N SER A 39 -5.41 -3.43 -4.37
CA SER A 39 -4.13 -3.24 -3.68
C SER A 39 -3.01 -4.02 -4.36
N ALA A 40 -3.28 -5.26 -4.79
CA ALA A 40 -2.32 -6.06 -5.55
C ALA A 40 -1.97 -5.47 -6.92
N ASP A 41 -2.91 -4.75 -7.54
CA ASP A 41 -2.72 -4.09 -8.85
C ASP A 41 -2.07 -2.70 -8.74
N GLY A 42 -1.81 -2.24 -7.52
CA GLY A 42 -1.14 -0.97 -7.26
C GLY A 42 -2.06 0.24 -7.22
N ALA A 43 -3.35 0.05 -6.96
CA ALA A 43 -4.33 1.15 -6.92
C ALA A 43 -4.06 2.12 -5.76
N VAL A 44 -3.60 1.60 -4.62
CA VAL A 44 -3.32 2.43 -3.44
C VAL A 44 -2.12 3.33 -3.70
N GLU A 45 -1.05 2.84 -4.32
CA GLU A 45 0.12 3.64 -4.68
C GLU A 45 -0.23 4.81 -5.60
N LYS A 46 -1.20 4.60 -6.52
CA LYS A 46 -1.75 5.68 -7.35
C LYS A 46 -2.49 6.72 -6.49
N LEU A 47 -3.34 6.28 -5.57
CA LEU A 47 -4.05 7.17 -4.64
C LEU A 47 -3.07 7.95 -3.74
N LEU A 48 -2.00 7.31 -3.26
CA LEU A 48 -0.97 7.96 -2.46
C LEU A 48 -0.31 9.09 -3.25
N ALA A 49 0.06 8.85 -4.51
CA ALA A 49 0.64 9.86 -5.39
C ALA A 49 -0.32 11.01 -5.72
N GLU A 50 -1.63 10.73 -5.81
CA GLU A 50 -2.64 11.74 -6.09
C GLU A 50 -2.95 12.63 -4.88
N ILE A 51 -3.03 12.05 -3.68
CA ILE A 51 -3.50 12.73 -2.47
C ILE A 51 -2.37 13.46 -1.74
N PHE A 52 -1.18 12.87 -1.69
CA PHE A 52 -0.06 13.42 -0.92
C PHE A 52 0.87 14.28 -1.80
N ALA A 53 1.45 15.32 -1.20
CA ALA A 53 2.48 16.13 -1.86
C ALA A 53 3.79 15.34 -2.03
N ASP A 54 4.04 14.44 -1.06
CA ASP A 54 5.19 13.55 -1.02
C ASP A 54 4.71 12.20 -0.48
N ALA A 55 4.81 11.16 -1.31
CA ALA A 55 4.50 9.77 -0.98
C ALA A 55 5.80 8.97 -1.04
N GLU A 56 6.34 8.61 0.12
CA GLU A 56 7.63 7.92 0.25
C GLU A 56 7.40 6.49 0.78
N LEU A 57 8.00 5.50 0.11
CA LEU A 57 8.09 4.14 0.64
C LEU A 57 9.25 4.09 1.64
N LEU A 58 8.93 3.91 2.92
CA LEU A 58 9.92 3.89 4.00
C LEU A 58 10.52 2.51 4.22
N ASP A 59 9.70 1.45 4.14
CA ASP A 59 10.16 0.10 4.45
C ASP A 59 9.30 -1.00 3.80
N ARG A 60 9.84 -2.21 3.75
CA ARG A 60 9.19 -3.45 3.33
C ARG A 60 9.43 -4.55 4.36
N ILE A 61 8.35 -5.02 4.97
CA ILE A 61 8.37 -6.07 5.98
C ILE A 61 7.89 -7.37 5.34
N HIS A 62 8.79 -8.34 5.20
CA HIS A 62 8.46 -9.65 4.65
C HIS A 62 7.77 -10.52 5.70
N THR A 63 6.64 -11.10 5.33
CA THR A 63 5.86 -12.04 6.14
C THR A 63 5.79 -13.39 5.43
N ALA A 64 5.25 -14.41 6.11
CA ALA A 64 5.01 -15.71 5.50
C ALA A 64 3.98 -15.67 4.34
N THR A 65 3.16 -14.63 4.28
CA THR A 65 2.01 -14.51 3.37
C THR A 65 2.20 -13.42 2.30
N GLY A 66 3.29 -12.66 2.35
CA GLY A 66 3.57 -11.59 1.40
C GLY A 66 4.50 -10.54 2.00
N THR A 67 4.40 -9.31 1.50
CA THR A 67 5.17 -8.17 1.99
C THR A 67 4.22 -7.05 2.36
N ILE A 68 4.38 -6.54 3.58
CA ILE A 68 3.73 -5.30 4.02
C ILE A 68 4.66 -4.15 3.67
N SER A 69 4.17 -3.17 2.92
CA SER A 69 4.93 -1.95 2.61
C SER A 69 4.50 -0.82 3.52
N LEU A 70 5.47 -0.12 4.12
CA LEU A 70 5.24 1.08 4.93
C LEU A 70 5.46 2.34 4.10
N TRP A 71 4.39 3.11 3.91
CA TRP A 71 4.40 4.37 3.18
C TRP A 71 4.16 5.56 4.10
N ARG A 72 4.80 6.69 3.78
CA ARG A 72 4.54 8.00 4.37
C ARG A 72 3.94 8.93 3.34
N GLY A 73 2.85 9.60 3.71
CA GLY A 73 2.22 10.66 2.93
C GLY A 73 2.22 11.99 3.68
N ILE A 74 2.64 13.08 3.03
CA ILE A 74 2.46 14.44 3.56
C ILE A 74 1.26 15.10 2.88
N LYS A 75 0.27 15.53 3.67
CA LYS A 75 -0.94 16.18 3.14
C LYS A 75 -0.55 17.40 2.31
N LYS A 76 -1.07 17.50 1.08
CA LYS A 76 -0.97 18.72 0.28
C LYS A 76 -1.51 19.89 1.11
N GLY A 77 -0.70 20.94 1.28
CA GLY A 77 -1.23 22.20 1.79
C GLY A 77 -2.40 22.61 0.90
N ASN A 78 -3.51 23.07 1.48
CA ASN A 78 -4.58 23.64 0.66
C ASN A 78 -3.94 24.78 -0.15
N ALA A 79 -3.82 24.61 -1.46
CA ALA A 79 -3.49 25.74 -2.33
C ALA A 79 -4.59 26.78 -2.11
N GLN A 80 -4.21 27.95 -1.60
CA GLN A 80 -5.07 29.12 -1.60
C GLN A 80 -5.16 29.68 -3.02
#